data_AF-A0A968HI08-F1
#
_entry.id   AF-A0A968HI08-F1
#
_cell.length_a   1.000
_cell.length_b   1.000
_cell.length_c   1.000
_cell.angle_alpha   90.00
_cell.angle_beta   90.00
_cell.angle_gamma   90.00
#
_symmetry.space_group_name_H-M   'P 1'
#
loop_
_entity.id
_entity.type
_entity.pdbx_description
1 polymer ?
#
loop_
_entity_poly.entity_id
_entity_poly.type
_entity_poly.pdbx_seq_one_letter_code
_entity_poly.pdbx_strand_id
1 'polypeptide(L)'
;MIIESIGMGLLAVLFAAWGGLEWVHRRRSGNALEALPGEWQLETCEPQHYRLLGEQCFFNPTRTLEVMIPELWVEVTLLSKGSLEDIEHSVQVIPKHPDAEPRRDGYWFAYIVKSKKRTAVEIILDITGPDLTDLKAAWIRIHYITYGPKGRLHNTHHEVIPLRFPDPQQGLQWRPVPAGQVLPVPTHLLTQLDTCPDIVRRYVLPRAQLGDIVTIGETPVAIMQGRTIHPSTIQPGWVATRLAYFFLPTSSLATACGLQTLVNLEGSVRVFLAFMVGAIAKVFGQAGMFYRLAGEQARLIDDVTGTLPPYDQFIVLGPDQPQKVVNQIQAETGLAAAIVDVNDLKRVKVLAATQGVSLPFLEEALRSNPAGNADEQTPVVLIRPS
;
A
#
# COMPACT_ATOMS: atom_id res chain seq x y z
N MET A 1 15.67 -18.95 54.84
CA MET A 1 14.37 -18.27 54.69
C MET A 1 14.45 -16.76 54.43
N ILE A 2 14.84 -15.88 55.38
CA ILE A 2 14.81 -14.41 55.12
C ILE A 2 15.84 -13.98 54.05
N ILE A 3 17.06 -14.52 54.09
CA ILE A 3 18.12 -14.20 53.11
C ILE A 3 17.77 -14.72 51.69
N GLU A 4 17.11 -15.87 51.59
CA GLU A 4 16.66 -16.43 50.30
C GLU A 4 15.51 -15.63 49.68
N SER A 5 14.54 -15.17 50.50
CA SER A 5 13.46 -14.30 50.02
C SER A 5 13.97 -12.93 49.56
N ILE A 6 14.98 -12.37 50.24
CA ILE A 6 15.62 -11.10 49.82
C ILE A 6 16.40 -11.31 48.51
N GLY A 7 17.13 -12.43 48.37
CA GLY A 7 17.85 -12.78 47.14
C GLY A 7 16.93 -12.99 45.93
N MET A 8 15.79 -13.67 46.10
CA MET A 8 14.78 -13.80 45.04
C MET A 8 14.13 -12.47 44.67
N GLY A 9 13.84 -11.61 45.66
CA GLY A 9 13.31 -10.27 45.41
C GLY A 9 14.28 -9.41 44.60
N LEU A 10 15.57 -9.45 44.92
CA LEU A 10 16.61 -8.72 44.19
C LEU A 10 16.76 -9.23 42.75
N LEU A 11 16.73 -10.55 42.55
CA LEU A 11 16.75 -11.15 41.21
C LEU A 11 15.54 -10.74 40.38
N ALA A 12 14.32 -10.76 40.95
CA ALA A 12 13.11 -10.35 40.24
C ALA A 12 13.17 -8.88 39.81
N VAL A 13 13.71 -7.99 40.65
CA VAL A 13 13.92 -6.58 40.31
C VAL A 13 14.97 -6.41 39.21
N LEU A 14 16.09 -7.16 39.27
CA LEU A 14 17.11 -7.14 38.21
C LEU A 14 16.56 -7.66 36.88
N PHE A 15 15.75 -8.72 36.88
CA PHE A 15 15.08 -9.23 35.68
C PHE A 15 14.06 -8.24 35.13
N ALA A 16 13.28 -7.58 35.98
CA ALA A 16 12.34 -6.55 35.57
C ALA A 16 13.06 -5.31 35.02
N ALA A 17 14.16 -4.88 35.64
CA ALA A 17 14.98 -3.77 35.17
C ALA A 17 15.69 -4.09 33.85
N TRP A 18 16.28 -5.29 33.73
CA TRP A 18 16.84 -5.79 32.48
C TRP A 18 15.77 -5.88 31.38
N GLY A 19 14.60 -6.44 31.70
CA GLY A 19 13.47 -6.52 30.78
C GLY A 19 12.97 -5.14 30.35
N GLY A 20 12.93 -4.18 31.26
CA GLY A 20 12.61 -2.78 30.97
C GLY A 20 13.64 -2.10 30.07
N LEU A 21 14.93 -2.29 30.34
CA LEU A 21 16.03 -1.78 29.50
C LEU A 21 16.00 -2.37 28.10
N GLU A 22 15.81 -3.69 28.00
CA GLU A 22 15.69 -4.41 26.74
C GLU A 22 14.44 -3.98 25.96
N TRP A 23 13.33 -3.75 26.65
CA TRP A 23 12.10 -3.23 26.05
C TRP A 23 12.27 -1.82 25.50
N VAL A 24 12.92 -0.92 26.25
CA VAL A 24 13.27 0.42 25.78
C VAL A 24 14.25 0.34 24.60
N HIS A 25 15.25 -0.53 24.67
CA HIS A 25 16.25 -0.71 23.61
C HIS A 25 15.61 -1.16 22.29
N ARG A 26 14.74 -2.18 22.33
CA ARG A 26 14.01 -2.68 21.16
C ARG A 26 13.09 -1.64 20.52
N ARG A 27 12.60 -0.68 21.31
CA ARG A 27 11.76 0.43 20.86
C ARG A 27 12.54 1.63 20.30
N ARG A 28 13.87 1.65 20.35
CA ARG A 28 14.65 2.73 19.74
C ARG A 28 14.53 2.68 18.21
N SER A 29 14.44 3.86 17.60
CA SER A 29 14.39 4.02 16.14
C SER A 29 15.63 3.41 15.46
N GLY A 30 16.80 3.45 16.12
CA GLY A 30 18.02 2.80 15.61
C GLY A 30 18.40 3.34 14.24
N ASN A 31 18.35 2.48 13.22
CA ASN A 31 18.68 2.80 11.83
C ASN A 31 17.47 3.32 11.03
N ALA A 32 16.44 3.85 11.68
CA ALA A 32 15.24 4.32 10.99
C ALA A 32 15.61 5.36 9.92
N LEU A 33 15.17 5.08 8.70
CA LEU A 33 15.27 5.94 7.53
C LEU A 33 13.95 5.79 6.77
N GLU A 34 13.29 6.90 6.50
CA GLU A 34 12.01 6.94 5.80
C GLU A 34 12.29 7.19 4.31
N ALA A 35 11.89 6.26 3.45
CA ALA A 35 11.77 6.51 2.02
C ALA A 35 10.45 7.25 1.79
N LEU A 36 10.52 8.50 1.34
CA LEU A 36 9.35 9.32 1.04
C LEU A 36 8.78 8.92 -0.33
N PRO A 37 7.51 9.19 -0.66
CA PRO A 37 6.99 8.95 -2.01
C PRO A 37 7.89 9.63 -3.06
N GLY A 38 8.26 8.88 -4.11
CA GLY A 38 9.08 9.41 -5.19
C GLY A 38 8.28 10.29 -6.14
N GLU A 39 8.94 11.26 -6.77
CA GLU A 39 8.37 12.04 -7.87
C GLU A 39 8.83 11.43 -9.20
N TRP A 40 7.88 11.17 -10.11
CA TRP A 40 8.17 10.53 -11.39
C TRP A 40 7.61 11.30 -12.57
N GLN A 41 8.40 11.40 -13.63
CA GLN A 41 8.06 12.08 -14.86
C GLN A 41 8.38 11.20 -16.06
N LEU A 42 7.43 11.11 -16.99
CA LEU A 42 7.64 10.46 -18.29
C LEU A 42 8.12 11.53 -19.27
N GLU A 43 9.43 11.61 -19.47
CA GLU A 43 10.07 12.61 -20.34
C GLU A 43 9.90 12.26 -21.83
N THR A 44 9.95 10.98 -22.17
CA THR A 44 9.75 10.50 -23.55
C THR A 44 8.74 9.36 -23.55
N CYS A 45 7.76 9.45 -24.45
CA CYS A 45 6.72 8.44 -24.65
C CYS A 45 6.53 8.18 -26.14
N GLU A 46 7.55 7.63 -26.78
CA GLU A 46 7.52 7.27 -28.21
C GLU A 46 7.22 5.77 -28.36
N PRO A 47 6.66 5.32 -29.50
CA PRO A 47 6.28 3.92 -29.69
C PRO A 47 7.40 2.88 -29.43
N GLN A 48 8.66 3.30 -29.58
CA GLN A 48 9.84 2.44 -29.46
C GLN A 48 10.78 2.82 -28.29
N HIS A 49 10.51 3.94 -27.61
CA HIS A 49 11.36 4.42 -26.53
C HIS A 49 10.56 5.18 -25.47
N TYR A 50 10.59 4.66 -24.25
CA TYR A 50 10.11 5.37 -23.06
C TYR A 50 11.29 5.77 -22.18
N ARG A 51 11.23 6.99 -21.66
CA ARG A 51 12.22 7.54 -20.74
C ARG A 51 11.55 8.11 -19.51
N LEU A 52 11.89 7.58 -18.36
CA LEU A 52 11.33 7.92 -17.06
C LEU A 52 12.42 8.52 -16.18
N LEU A 53 12.09 9.63 -15.52
CA LEU A 53 12.92 10.27 -14.51
C LEU A 53 12.20 10.21 -13.18
N GLY A 54 12.83 9.59 -12.19
CA GLY A 54 12.34 9.50 -10.83
C GLY A 54 13.29 10.17 -9.85
N GLU A 55 12.77 10.93 -8.90
CA GLU A 55 13.53 11.38 -7.74
C GLU A 55 13.00 10.68 -6.48
N GLN A 56 13.86 9.89 -5.83
CA GLN A 56 13.54 9.21 -4.58
C GLN A 56 14.27 9.87 -3.41
N CYS A 57 13.50 10.35 -2.43
CA CYS A 57 14.02 10.98 -1.21
C CYS A 57 14.10 10.00 -0.03
N PHE A 58 15.17 10.11 0.76
CA PHE A 58 15.36 9.41 2.03
C PHE A 58 15.55 10.41 3.17
N PHE A 59 14.75 10.29 4.22
CA PHE A 59 14.75 11.17 5.38
C PHE A 59 15.19 10.42 6.63
N ASN A 60 16.09 11.01 7.43
CA ASN A 60 16.46 10.49 8.74
C ASN A 60 15.57 11.11 9.84
N PRO A 61 14.55 10.39 10.35
CA PRO A 61 13.66 10.92 11.38
C PRO A 61 14.30 10.93 12.77
N THR A 62 15.47 10.30 12.97
CA THR A 62 16.08 10.24 14.29
C THR A 62 16.54 11.63 14.75
N ARG A 63 16.57 11.86 16.07
CA ARG A 63 16.93 13.16 16.68
C ARG A 63 18.41 13.33 16.98
N THR A 64 19.15 12.23 17.09
CA THR A 64 20.53 12.23 17.58
C THR A 64 21.43 11.26 16.82
N LEU A 65 20.86 10.39 15.99
CA LEU A 65 21.62 9.36 15.29
C LEU A 65 21.84 9.77 13.84
N GLU A 66 23.01 9.46 13.33
CA GLU A 66 23.27 9.48 11.91
C GLU A 66 23.02 8.09 11.37
N VAL A 67 22.42 8.02 10.18
CA VAL A 67 22.15 6.75 9.49
C VAL A 67 22.91 6.79 8.19
N MET A 68 23.66 5.72 7.92
CA MET A 68 24.47 5.63 6.71
C MET A 68 23.74 4.78 5.67
N ILE A 69 23.86 5.18 4.40
CA ILE A 69 23.40 4.42 3.24
C ILE A 69 24.65 3.98 2.46
N PRO A 70 25.32 2.88 2.87
CA PRO A 70 26.55 2.45 2.22
C PRO A 70 26.33 1.91 0.81
N GLU A 71 25.15 1.36 0.54
CA GLU A 71 24.80 0.69 -0.71
C GLU A 71 23.36 1.04 -1.10
N LEU A 72 23.15 1.32 -2.38
CA LEU A 72 21.85 1.50 -3.02
C LEU A 72 21.92 1.00 -4.46
N TRP A 73 20.93 0.23 -4.88
CA TRP A 73 20.76 -0.19 -6.26
C TRP A 73 19.28 -0.30 -6.62
N VAL A 74 18.98 -0.35 -7.91
CA VAL A 74 17.61 -0.35 -8.43
C VAL A 74 17.41 -1.56 -9.33
N GLU A 75 16.29 -2.25 -9.13
CA GLU A 75 15.82 -3.32 -10.01
C GLU A 75 14.47 -2.92 -10.61
N VAL A 76 14.26 -3.24 -11.87
CA VAL A 76 13.02 -2.93 -12.59
C VAL A 76 12.38 -4.21 -13.11
N THR A 77 11.08 -4.34 -12.89
CA THR A 77 10.24 -5.34 -13.54
C THR A 77 9.22 -4.61 -14.41
N LEU A 78 9.21 -4.90 -15.71
CA LEU A 78 8.18 -4.38 -16.61
C LEU A 78 6.95 -5.29 -16.55
N LEU A 79 5.77 -4.68 -16.53
CA LEU A 79 4.48 -5.36 -16.57
C LEU A 79 3.80 -5.03 -17.90
N SER A 80 3.39 -6.05 -18.64
CA SER A 80 2.80 -5.91 -19.97
C SER A 80 1.59 -6.83 -20.14
N LYS A 81 0.67 -6.46 -21.03
CA LYS A 81 -0.35 -7.41 -21.53
C LYS A 81 0.22 -8.32 -22.63
N GLY A 82 1.24 -7.86 -23.35
CA GLY A 82 1.91 -8.58 -24.43
C GLY A 82 3.24 -9.19 -23.98
N SER A 83 3.95 -9.81 -24.93
CA SER A 83 5.31 -10.32 -24.69
C SER A 83 6.27 -9.18 -24.35
N LEU A 84 7.29 -9.49 -23.55
CA LEU A 84 8.44 -8.62 -23.27
C LEU A 84 9.68 -9.07 -24.07
N GLU A 85 9.54 -10.06 -24.95
CA GLU A 85 10.59 -10.44 -25.89
C GLU A 85 10.98 -9.22 -26.73
N ASP A 86 12.29 -9.02 -26.94
CA ASP A 86 12.88 -7.86 -27.62
C ASP A 86 12.64 -6.49 -26.96
N ILE A 87 12.11 -6.44 -25.74
CA ILE A 87 12.04 -5.21 -24.93
C ILE A 87 13.21 -5.20 -23.94
N GLU A 88 14.08 -4.21 -24.08
CA GLU A 88 15.21 -3.97 -23.21
C GLU A 88 14.97 -2.75 -22.32
N HIS A 89 15.61 -2.74 -21.15
CA HIS A 89 15.62 -1.57 -20.30
C HIS A 89 16.99 -1.40 -19.63
N SER A 90 17.32 -0.15 -19.33
CA SER A 90 18.50 0.21 -18.56
C SER A 90 18.14 1.21 -17.47
N VAL A 91 18.87 1.13 -16.36
CA VAL A 91 18.63 2.00 -15.20
C VAL A 91 19.94 2.69 -14.84
N GLN A 92 19.87 4.00 -14.66
CA GLN A 92 20.95 4.81 -14.11
C GLN A 92 20.55 5.32 -12.73
N VAL A 93 21.50 5.25 -11.80
CA VAL A 93 21.34 5.70 -10.42
C VAL A 93 22.29 6.88 -10.22
N ILE A 94 21.75 8.05 -9.96
CA ILE A 94 22.52 9.29 -9.83
C ILE A 94 22.32 9.82 -8.40
N PRO A 95 23.34 9.75 -7.53
CA PRO A 95 23.23 10.29 -6.18
C PRO A 95 22.97 11.80 -6.19
N LYS A 96 21.97 12.26 -5.43
CA LYS A 96 21.65 13.68 -5.23
C LYS A 96 21.87 14.04 -3.76
N HIS A 97 23.12 13.94 -3.33
CA HIS A 97 23.51 14.30 -1.98
C HIS A 97 23.60 15.82 -1.83
N PRO A 98 23.11 16.42 -0.73
CA PRO A 98 23.15 17.87 -0.53
C PRO A 98 24.54 18.52 -0.55
N ASP A 99 25.58 17.75 -0.21
CA ASP A 99 26.95 18.22 0.03
C ASP A 99 28.01 17.41 -0.72
N ALA A 100 27.61 16.64 -1.74
CA ALA A 100 28.55 15.90 -2.58
C ALA A 100 28.05 15.77 -4.03
N GLU A 101 28.94 16.04 -4.98
CA GLU A 101 28.65 15.89 -6.40
C GLU A 101 28.62 14.41 -6.81
N PRO A 102 27.69 14.00 -7.70
CA PRO A 102 27.65 12.64 -8.20
C PRO A 102 28.88 12.32 -9.04
N ARG A 103 29.29 11.05 -8.98
CA ARG A 103 30.34 10.54 -9.86
C ARG A 103 29.78 10.32 -11.27
N ARG A 104 30.62 10.52 -12.29
CA ARG A 104 30.24 10.34 -13.70
C ARG A 104 29.95 8.90 -14.10
N ASP A 105 30.39 7.93 -13.30
CA ASP A 105 30.22 6.50 -13.53
C ASP A 105 28.89 5.94 -12.97
N GLY A 106 28.04 6.79 -12.37
CA GLY A 106 26.77 6.35 -11.77
C GLY A 106 26.94 5.51 -10.51
N TYR A 107 28.12 5.51 -9.89
CA TYR A 107 28.36 4.76 -8.65
C TYR A 107 27.70 5.45 -7.45
N TRP A 108 26.86 4.70 -6.74
CA TRP A 108 26.39 5.09 -5.41
C TRP A 108 27.51 4.94 -4.39
N PHE A 109 28.03 6.06 -3.88
CA PHE A 109 29.00 6.06 -2.79
C PHE A 109 28.31 6.18 -1.44
N ALA A 110 28.93 5.58 -0.42
CA ALA A 110 28.39 5.57 0.93
C ALA A 110 28.13 6.99 1.44
N TYR A 111 26.91 7.24 1.92
CA TYR A 111 26.49 8.56 2.38
C TYR A 111 25.93 8.55 3.81
N ILE A 112 26.25 9.59 4.57
CA ILE A 112 25.79 9.77 5.95
C ILE A 112 24.60 10.73 5.97
N VAL A 113 23.40 10.22 6.23
CA VAL A 113 22.21 11.05 6.41
C VAL A 113 22.18 11.53 7.87
N LYS A 114 22.53 12.80 8.07
CA LYS A 114 22.51 13.44 9.40
C LYS A 114 21.10 13.47 9.99
N SER A 115 21.02 13.58 11.32
CA SER A 115 19.76 13.69 12.03
C SER A 115 18.87 14.81 11.46
N LYS A 116 17.59 14.48 11.19
CA LYS A 116 16.59 15.39 10.61
C LYS A 116 16.99 15.98 9.25
N LYS A 117 17.95 15.38 8.55
CA LYS A 117 18.32 15.72 7.17
C LYS A 117 17.83 14.65 6.20
N ARG A 118 17.93 14.97 4.92
CA ARG A 118 17.53 14.12 3.81
C ARG A 118 18.66 14.01 2.78
N THR A 119 18.61 12.94 2.02
CA THR A 119 19.35 12.78 0.77
C THR A 119 18.38 12.30 -0.30
N ALA A 120 18.75 12.42 -1.57
CA ALA A 120 17.95 11.87 -2.67
C ALA A 120 18.81 11.05 -3.63
N VAL A 121 18.12 10.31 -4.49
CA VAL A 121 18.68 9.63 -5.65
C VAL A 121 17.78 9.93 -6.85
N GLU A 122 18.39 10.30 -7.96
CA GLU A 122 17.71 10.41 -9.24
C GLU A 122 17.90 9.10 -10.00
N ILE A 123 16.80 8.58 -10.53
CA ILE A 123 16.72 7.30 -11.23
C ILE A 123 16.24 7.59 -12.64
N ILE A 124 17.06 7.23 -13.62
CA ILE A 124 16.69 7.34 -15.04
C ILE A 124 16.47 5.92 -15.54
N LEU A 125 15.25 5.64 -16.03
CA LEU A 125 14.88 4.36 -16.62
C LEU A 125 14.58 4.60 -18.10
N ASP A 126 15.44 4.04 -18.96
CA ASP A 126 15.25 4.00 -20.40
C ASP A 126 14.74 2.60 -20.78
N ILE A 127 13.63 2.54 -21.51
CA ILE A 127 13.00 1.31 -22.01
C ILE A 127 12.91 1.41 -23.53
N THR A 128 13.46 0.44 -24.25
CA THR A 128 13.51 0.41 -25.71
C THR A 128 13.00 -0.90 -26.25
N GLY A 129 12.33 -0.87 -27.39
CA GLY A 129 11.85 -2.08 -28.05
C GLY A 129 11.10 -1.74 -29.35
N PRO A 130 10.69 -2.77 -30.11
CA PRO A 130 10.01 -2.56 -31.40
C PRO A 130 8.61 -1.96 -31.24
N ASP A 131 7.92 -2.28 -30.15
CA ASP A 131 6.60 -1.74 -29.79
C ASP A 131 6.40 -1.79 -28.27
N LEU A 132 6.21 -0.62 -27.66
CA LEU A 132 6.01 -0.46 -26.21
C LEU A 132 4.54 -0.22 -25.83
N THR A 133 3.59 -0.35 -26.76
CA THR A 133 2.18 0.02 -26.53
C THR A 133 1.43 -0.89 -25.55
N ASP A 134 1.90 -2.14 -25.40
CA ASP A 134 1.31 -3.11 -24.47
C ASP A 134 1.84 -3.03 -23.05
N LEU A 135 2.96 -2.33 -22.82
CA LEU A 135 3.48 -2.05 -21.48
C LEU A 135 2.41 -1.35 -20.64
N LYS A 136 2.22 -1.81 -19.41
CA LYS A 136 1.23 -1.28 -18.46
C LYS A 136 1.86 -0.49 -17.35
N ALA A 137 2.93 -1.00 -16.76
CA ALA A 137 3.61 -0.35 -15.66
C ALA A 137 5.08 -0.79 -15.58
N ALA A 138 5.91 0.04 -14.96
CA ALA A 138 7.23 -0.33 -14.46
C ALA A 138 7.17 -0.45 -12.93
N TRP A 139 7.52 -1.61 -12.40
CA TRP A 139 7.70 -1.82 -10.97
C TRP A 139 9.17 -1.66 -10.61
N ILE A 140 9.47 -0.61 -9.87
CA ILE A 140 10.82 -0.17 -9.52
C ILE A 140 11.07 -0.49 -8.05
N ARG A 141 12.07 -1.34 -7.79
CA ARG A 141 12.50 -1.74 -6.45
C ARG A 141 13.82 -1.05 -6.15
N ILE A 142 13.79 -0.10 -5.23
CA ILE A 142 14.96 0.65 -4.78
C ILE A 142 15.47 -0.05 -3.53
N HIS A 143 16.52 -0.84 -3.67
CA HIS A 143 17.16 -1.54 -2.59
C HIS A 143 18.21 -0.66 -1.96
N TYR A 144 18.22 -0.56 -0.64
CA TYR A 144 19.20 0.22 0.08
C TYR A 144 19.49 -0.38 1.45
N ILE A 145 20.72 -0.17 1.90
CA ILE A 145 21.16 -0.62 3.21
C ILE A 145 21.11 0.55 4.17
N THR A 146 20.52 0.36 5.33
CA THR A 146 20.68 1.31 6.45
C THR A 146 21.67 0.75 7.44
N TYR A 147 22.75 1.49 7.68
CA TYR A 147 23.82 1.11 8.60
C TYR A 147 23.89 2.08 9.79
N GLY A 148 24.01 1.54 10.99
CA GLY A 148 23.96 2.30 12.24
C GLY A 148 23.92 1.39 13.49
N PRO A 149 23.39 1.87 14.64
CA PRO A 149 23.38 1.11 15.89
C PRO A 149 22.67 -0.25 15.87
N LYS A 150 21.75 -0.49 14.92
CA LYS A 150 21.12 -1.80 14.71
C LYS A 150 21.88 -2.70 13.73
N GLY A 151 23.13 -2.35 13.40
CA GLY A 151 23.96 -3.06 12.44
C GLY A 151 23.59 -2.71 11.00
N ARG A 152 23.53 -3.73 10.13
CA ARG A 152 23.26 -3.62 8.69
C ARG A 152 21.86 -4.17 8.41
N LEU A 153 20.94 -3.32 7.96
CA LEU A 153 19.58 -3.72 7.60
C LEU A 153 19.35 -3.51 6.11
N HIS A 154 18.81 -4.52 5.44
CA HIS A 154 18.36 -4.44 4.06
C HIS A 154 16.94 -3.89 4.03
N ASN A 155 16.73 -2.90 3.18
CA ASN A 155 15.42 -2.31 2.95
C ASN A 155 15.16 -2.25 1.45
N THR A 156 13.88 -2.29 1.10
CA THR A 156 13.41 -2.10 -0.26
C THR A 156 12.28 -1.09 -0.23
N HIS A 157 12.39 -0.06 -1.05
CA HIS A 157 11.28 0.84 -1.36
C HIS A 157 10.71 0.46 -2.72
N HIS A 158 9.39 0.50 -2.85
CA HIS A 158 8.70 0.07 -4.06
C HIS A 158 7.96 1.26 -4.68
N GLU A 159 8.20 1.49 -5.96
CA GLU A 159 7.49 2.46 -6.79
C GLU A 159 6.87 1.71 -7.96
N VAL A 160 5.59 1.97 -8.26
CA VAL A 160 4.90 1.40 -9.42
C VAL A 160 4.51 2.57 -10.30
N ILE A 161 5.03 2.60 -11.53
CA ILE A 161 4.85 3.71 -12.45
C ILE A 161 3.94 3.27 -13.59
N PRO A 162 2.74 3.86 -13.75
CA PRO A 162 1.86 3.51 -14.86
C PRO A 162 2.40 4.06 -16.19
N LEU A 163 2.45 3.20 -17.21
CA LEU A 163 2.98 3.53 -18.54
C LEU A 163 1.90 3.64 -19.60
N ARG A 164 0.69 3.16 -19.32
CA ARG A 164 -0.43 3.15 -20.28
C ARG A 164 -1.71 3.66 -19.68
N PHE A 165 -2.29 4.63 -20.35
CA PHE A 165 -3.51 5.30 -19.93
C PHE A 165 -4.61 5.07 -20.98
N PRO A 166 -5.76 4.48 -20.60
CA PRO A 166 -6.91 4.37 -21.50
C PRO A 166 -7.38 5.75 -21.97
N ASP A 167 -7.92 5.81 -23.19
CA ASP A 167 -8.50 7.04 -23.74
C ASP A 167 -9.82 7.37 -23.01
N PRO A 168 -9.90 8.51 -22.31
CA PRO A 168 -11.13 8.95 -21.67
C PRO A 168 -12.29 9.26 -22.62
N GLN A 169 -12.10 9.29 -23.93
CA GLN A 169 -13.16 9.51 -24.91
C GLN A 169 -13.66 8.23 -25.59
N GLN A 170 -13.02 7.09 -25.34
CA GLN A 170 -13.43 5.81 -25.91
C GLN A 170 -14.89 5.48 -25.57
N GLY A 171 -15.66 5.00 -26.55
CA GLY A 171 -17.05 4.57 -26.32
C GLY A 171 -17.09 3.37 -25.36
N LEU A 172 -17.80 3.52 -24.23
CA LEU A 172 -18.03 2.45 -23.24
C LEU A 172 -19.51 2.08 -23.21
N GLN A 173 -19.81 0.83 -22.86
CA GLN A 173 -21.17 0.30 -22.85
C GLN A 173 -21.78 0.30 -21.45
N TRP A 174 -22.89 1.02 -21.29
CA TRP A 174 -23.73 0.97 -20.10
C TRP A 174 -24.43 -0.38 -19.99
N ARG A 175 -24.45 -0.94 -18.78
CA ARG A 175 -25.09 -2.23 -18.47
C ARG A 175 -26.33 -1.97 -17.62
N PRO A 176 -27.50 -2.52 -17.97
CA PRO A 176 -28.70 -2.37 -17.15
C PRO A 176 -28.57 -3.18 -15.85
N VAL A 177 -29.05 -2.61 -14.76
CA VAL A 177 -29.21 -3.25 -13.44
C VAL A 177 -30.59 -2.92 -12.87
N PRO A 178 -31.12 -3.68 -11.90
CA PRO A 178 -32.44 -3.38 -11.32
C PRO A 178 -32.61 -1.93 -10.83
N ALA A 179 -31.53 -1.34 -10.31
CA ALA A 179 -31.48 0.02 -9.79
C ALA A 179 -31.17 1.12 -10.85
N GLY A 180 -31.13 0.79 -12.15
CA GLY A 180 -30.80 1.74 -13.22
C GLY A 180 -29.76 1.21 -14.21
N GLN A 181 -28.68 1.95 -14.41
CA GLN A 181 -27.58 1.54 -15.31
C GLN A 181 -26.23 1.74 -14.63
N VAL A 182 -25.27 0.88 -14.96
CA VAL A 182 -23.90 0.96 -14.48
C VAL A 182 -22.91 0.95 -15.64
N LEU A 183 -21.81 1.69 -15.48
CA LEU A 183 -20.73 1.77 -16.44
C LEU A 183 -19.41 1.48 -15.73
N PRO A 184 -18.82 0.29 -15.91
CA PRO A 184 -17.44 0.02 -15.50
C PRO A 184 -16.49 0.87 -16.33
N VAL A 185 -15.63 1.63 -15.65
CA VAL A 185 -14.74 2.60 -16.29
C VAL A 185 -13.30 2.08 -16.18
N PRO A 186 -12.65 1.77 -17.32
CA PRO A 186 -11.28 1.28 -17.31
C PRO A 186 -10.32 2.42 -16.97
N THR A 187 -9.34 2.11 -16.14
CA THR A 187 -8.26 3.03 -15.76
C THR A 187 -6.91 2.48 -16.17
N HIS A 188 -5.86 3.27 -16.03
CA HIS A 188 -4.52 2.70 -15.94
C HIS A 188 -4.38 1.91 -14.64
N LEU A 189 -3.26 1.20 -14.46
CA LEU A 189 -2.96 0.59 -13.16
C LEU A 189 -2.84 1.71 -12.13
N LEU A 190 -3.78 1.83 -11.20
CA LEU A 190 -3.78 2.90 -10.21
C LEU A 190 -2.64 2.71 -9.22
N THR A 191 -2.01 3.81 -8.82
CA THR A 191 -0.79 3.82 -8.01
C THR A 191 -0.82 4.93 -6.96
N GLN A 192 0.18 4.99 -6.09
CA GLN A 192 0.36 6.07 -5.12
C GLN A 192 0.64 7.45 -5.74
N LEU A 193 0.86 7.52 -7.06
CA LEU A 193 0.98 8.76 -7.81
C LEU A 193 -0.38 9.38 -8.18
N ASP A 194 -1.48 8.63 -7.96
CA ASP A 194 -2.83 9.04 -8.34
C ASP A 194 -3.65 9.50 -7.14
N THR A 195 -4.63 10.36 -7.40
CA THR A 195 -5.64 10.75 -6.40
C THR A 195 -7.04 10.38 -6.89
N CYS A 196 -7.94 10.02 -5.95
CA CYS A 196 -9.31 9.69 -6.33
C CYS A 196 -10.01 10.83 -7.11
N PRO A 197 -9.92 12.11 -6.70
CA PRO A 197 -10.50 13.21 -7.49
C PRO A 197 -9.94 13.28 -8.92
N ASP A 198 -8.62 13.10 -9.11
CA ASP A 198 -8.01 13.18 -10.43
C ASP A 198 -8.42 12.01 -11.34
N ILE A 199 -8.55 10.80 -10.77
CA ILE A 199 -9.08 9.64 -11.50
C ILE A 199 -10.53 9.88 -11.93
N VAL A 200 -11.37 10.43 -11.04
CA VAL A 200 -12.77 10.76 -11.37
C VAL A 200 -12.82 11.84 -12.45
N ARG A 201 -12.00 12.91 -12.34
CA ARG A 201 -11.91 13.96 -13.37
C ARG A 201 -11.51 13.39 -14.72
N ARG A 202 -10.47 12.55 -14.73
CA ARG A 202 -9.89 12.02 -15.96
C ARG A 202 -10.81 11.04 -16.65
N TYR A 203 -11.35 10.05 -15.93
CA TYR A 203 -12.01 8.90 -16.54
C TYR A 203 -13.54 8.93 -16.46
N VAL A 204 -14.11 9.61 -15.46
CA VAL A 204 -15.54 9.56 -15.16
C VAL A 204 -16.26 10.80 -15.68
N LEU A 205 -15.76 12.00 -15.37
CA LEU A 205 -16.43 13.26 -15.75
C LEU A 205 -16.79 13.38 -17.24
N PRO A 206 -15.96 12.93 -18.21
CA PRO A 206 -16.32 12.99 -19.62
C PRO A 206 -17.61 12.24 -19.99
N ARG A 207 -18.11 11.35 -19.12
CA ARG A 207 -19.26 10.47 -19.35
C ARG A 207 -20.39 10.66 -18.33
N ALA A 208 -20.15 11.49 -17.31
CA ALA A 208 -21.06 11.65 -16.19
C ALA A 208 -22.16 12.67 -16.47
N GLN A 209 -23.31 12.46 -15.85
CA GLN A 209 -24.46 13.35 -15.84
C GLN A 209 -24.79 13.78 -14.41
N LEU A 210 -25.53 14.89 -14.28
CA LEU A 210 -26.02 15.32 -12.98
C LEU A 210 -26.91 14.23 -12.37
N GLY A 211 -26.60 13.85 -11.13
CA GLY A 211 -27.31 12.78 -10.42
C GLY A 211 -26.64 11.40 -10.51
N ASP A 212 -25.63 11.23 -11.37
CA ASP A 212 -24.82 10.01 -11.37
C ASP A 212 -24.01 9.90 -10.07
N ILE A 213 -23.72 8.67 -9.67
CA ILE A 213 -22.92 8.33 -8.50
C ILE A 213 -21.69 7.55 -8.95
N VAL A 214 -20.49 8.00 -8.59
CA VAL A 214 -19.25 7.26 -8.86
C VAL A 214 -18.90 6.35 -7.69
N THR A 215 -18.56 5.10 -7.96
CA THR A 215 -18.05 4.17 -6.96
C THR A 215 -16.63 3.75 -7.30
N ILE A 216 -15.80 3.61 -6.27
CA ILE A 216 -14.41 3.16 -6.40
C ILE A 216 -14.20 1.99 -5.43
N GLY A 217 -13.52 0.94 -5.88
CA GLY A 217 -13.18 -0.22 -5.05
C GLY A 217 -12.30 0.16 -3.84
N GLU A 218 -12.46 -0.56 -2.73
CA GLU A 218 -11.66 -0.40 -1.50
C GLU A 218 -10.15 -0.47 -1.79
N THR A 219 -9.71 -1.56 -2.42
CA THR A 219 -8.30 -1.85 -2.70
C THR A 219 -7.62 -0.76 -3.55
N PRO A 220 -8.18 -0.32 -4.70
CA PRO A 220 -7.62 0.81 -5.46
C PRO A 220 -7.47 2.11 -4.66
N VAL A 221 -8.42 2.44 -3.77
CA VAL A 221 -8.31 3.62 -2.91
C VAL A 221 -7.14 3.47 -1.95
N ALA A 222 -6.97 2.29 -1.33
CA ALA A 222 -5.85 2.02 -0.46
C ALA A 222 -4.50 2.11 -1.19
N ILE A 223 -4.43 1.59 -2.42
CA ILE A 223 -3.24 1.69 -3.28
C ILE A 223 -2.89 3.16 -3.56
N MET A 224 -3.86 3.98 -3.97
CA MET A 224 -3.65 5.42 -4.19
C MET A 224 -3.21 6.18 -2.93
N GLN A 225 -3.57 5.67 -1.75
CA GLN A 225 -3.11 6.21 -0.47
C GLN A 225 -1.74 5.67 -0.03
N GLY A 226 -1.05 4.86 -0.86
CA GLY A 226 0.23 4.26 -0.52
C GLY A 226 0.13 3.20 0.59
N ARG A 227 -1.04 2.58 0.77
CA ARG A 227 -1.32 1.63 1.87
C ARG A 227 -1.03 0.18 1.49
N THR A 228 0.05 -0.03 0.76
CA THR A 228 0.53 -1.34 0.33
C THR A 228 1.88 -1.65 0.97
N ILE A 229 2.06 -2.87 1.48
CA ILE A 229 3.29 -3.28 2.17
C ILE A 229 3.78 -4.59 1.55
N HIS A 230 4.97 -4.58 0.97
CA HIS A 230 5.56 -5.79 0.45
C HIS A 230 6.07 -6.67 1.61
N PRO A 231 5.79 -7.99 1.65
CA PRO A 231 6.21 -8.85 2.75
C PRO A 231 7.72 -8.86 3.03
N SER A 232 8.57 -8.57 2.03
CA SER A 232 10.03 -8.48 2.22
C SER A 232 10.46 -7.33 3.14
N THR A 233 9.62 -6.32 3.34
CA THR A 233 9.90 -5.18 4.22
C THR A 233 9.39 -5.41 5.65
N ILE A 234 8.74 -6.54 5.90
CA ILE A 234 8.18 -6.89 7.20
C ILE A 234 9.12 -7.85 7.91
N GLN A 235 9.38 -7.59 9.19
CA GLN A 235 10.08 -8.50 10.08
C GLN A 235 9.10 -9.04 11.14
N PRO A 236 8.51 -10.23 10.94
CA PRO A 236 7.57 -10.79 11.89
C PRO A 236 8.18 -11.02 13.27
N GLY A 237 7.55 -10.43 14.28
CA GLY A 237 7.92 -10.57 15.68
C GLY A 237 7.28 -11.79 16.34
N TRP A 238 7.55 -11.95 17.64
CA TRP A 238 7.08 -13.10 18.42
C TRP A 238 5.55 -13.24 18.42
N VAL A 239 4.82 -12.13 18.58
CA VAL A 239 3.34 -12.16 18.61
C VAL A 239 2.79 -12.66 17.28
N ALA A 240 3.24 -12.09 16.17
CA ALA A 240 2.74 -12.46 14.85
C ALA A 240 3.08 -13.91 14.47
N THR A 241 4.32 -14.34 14.70
CA THR A 241 4.78 -15.70 14.38
C THR A 241 4.11 -16.80 15.21
N ARG A 242 3.60 -16.48 16.41
CA ARG A 242 2.91 -17.46 17.26
C ARG A 242 1.39 -17.45 17.09
N LEU A 243 0.80 -16.27 16.98
CA LEU A 243 -0.66 -16.14 16.94
C LEU A 243 -1.25 -16.48 15.56
N ALA A 244 -0.47 -16.33 14.47
CA ALA A 244 -0.94 -16.58 13.10
C ALA A 244 -1.53 -17.99 12.92
N TYR A 245 -0.94 -19.02 13.56
CA TYR A 245 -1.41 -20.41 13.50
C TYR A 245 -2.82 -20.66 14.07
N PHE A 246 -3.38 -19.71 14.82
CA PHE A 246 -4.70 -19.85 15.44
C PHE A 246 -5.83 -19.23 14.59
N PHE A 247 -5.50 -18.57 13.49
CA PHE A 247 -6.48 -18.06 12.53
C PHE A 247 -6.83 -19.12 11.49
N LEU A 248 -8.01 -18.99 10.88
CA LEU A 248 -8.40 -19.87 9.78
C LEU A 248 -7.46 -19.65 8.59
N PRO A 249 -7.03 -20.69 7.86
CA PRO A 249 -6.09 -20.55 6.75
C PRO A 249 -6.52 -19.57 5.65
N THR A 250 -7.82 -19.34 5.50
CA THR A 250 -8.39 -18.39 4.54
C THR A 250 -8.40 -16.94 5.04
N SER A 251 -7.84 -16.66 6.21
CA SER A 251 -7.73 -15.33 6.78
C SER A 251 -6.39 -14.72 6.45
N SER A 252 -6.40 -13.45 6.05
CA SER A 252 -5.21 -12.61 5.87
C SER A 252 -4.34 -12.47 7.14
N LEU A 253 -4.86 -12.84 8.31
CA LEU A 253 -4.14 -12.86 9.59
C LEU A 253 -3.54 -14.23 9.94
N ALA A 254 -3.72 -15.23 9.07
CA ALA A 254 -3.14 -16.57 9.24
C ALA A 254 -1.67 -16.65 8.82
N THR A 255 -1.12 -15.57 8.25
CA THR A 255 0.32 -15.45 7.97
C THR A 255 1.01 -14.56 9.00
N ALA A 256 2.30 -14.82 9.22
CA ALA A 256 3.09 -14.02 10.14
C ALA A 256 3.28 -12.58 9.65
N CYS A 257 3.36 -12.35 8.33
CA CYS A 257 3.46 -11.01 7.76
C CYS A 257 2.15 -10.24 7.89
N GLY A 258 1.01 -10.85 7.52
CA GLY A 258 -0.32 -10.23 7.67
C GLY A 258 -0.63 -9.86 9.13
N LEU A 259 -0.34 -10.76 10.07
CA LEU A 259 -0.53 -10.46 11.49
C LEU A 259 0.48 -9.44 12.03
N GLN A 260 1.72 -9.44 11.53
CA GLN A 260 2.71 -8.42 11.92
C GLN A 260 2.30 -7.03 11.43
N THR A 261 1.67 -6.93 10.26
CA THR A 261 1.09 -5.68 9.76
C THR A 261 0.06 -5.11 10.73
N LEU A 262 -0.86 -5.95 11.22
CA LEU A 262 -1.82 -5.54 12.25
C LEU A 262 -1.11 -5.11 13.55
N VAL A 263 -0.09 -5.86 13.97
CA VAL A 263 0.74 -5.52 15.15
C VAL A 263 1.44 -4.18 14.99
N ASN A 264 1.91 -3.83 13.79
CA ASN A 264 2.54 -2.55 13.51
C ASN A 264 1.56 -1.38 13.64
N LEU A 265 0.30 -1.58 13.21
CA LEU A 265 -0.76 -0.57 13.31
C LEU A 265 -1.30 -0.40 14.73
N GLU A 266 -1.56 -1.50 15.41
CA GLU A 266 -2.39 -1.53 16.64
C GLU A 266 -1.58 -1.79 17.92
N GLY A 267 -0.33 -2.22 17.76
CA GLY A 267 0.58 -2.55 18.84
C GLY A 267 0.48 -4.01 19.29
N SER A 268 1.63 -4.60 19.57
CA SER A 268 1.75 -6.02 19.94
C SER A 268 0.96 -6.41 21.18
N VAL A 269 0.92 -5.54 22.20
CA VAL A 269 0.17 -5.77 23.45
C VAL A 269 -1.33 -5.81 23.19
N ARG A 270 -1.85 -4.86 22.39
CA ARG A 270 -3.27 -4.78 22.06
C ARG A 270 -3.71 -6.01 21.28
N VAL A 271 -2.98 -6.36 20.23
CA VAL A 271 -3.28 -7.54 19.40
C VAL A 271 -3.26 -8.82 20.23
N PHE A 272 -2.26 -8.98 21.11
CA PHE A 272 -2.17 -10.15 21.98
C PHE A 272 -3.34 -10.23 22.96
N LEU A 273 -3.70 -9.13 23.64
CA LEU A 273 -4.84 -9.11 24.56
C LEU A 273 -6.17 -9.31 23.83
N ALA A 274 -6.35 -8.70 22.65
CA ALA A 274 -7.52 -8.89 21.80
C ALA A 274 -7.67 -10.37 21.39
N PHE A 275 -6.57 -11.05 21.10
CA PHE A 275 -6.56 -12.47 20.79
C PHE A 275 -7.00 -13.30 22.01
N MET A 276 -6.41 -13.05 23.18
CA MET A 276 -6.77 -13.77 24.42
C MET A 276 -8.25 -13.60 24.78
N VAL A 277 -8.75 -12.36 24.78
CA VAL A 277 -10.17 -12.07 25.06
C VAL A 277 -11.06 -12.66 23.98
N GLY A 278 -10.65 -12.58 22.70
CA GLY A 278 -11.38 -13.16 21.58
C GLY A 278 -11.51 -14.68 21.67
N ALA A 279 -10.45 -15.37 22.09
CA ALA A 279 -10.46 -16.81 22.31
C ALA A 279 -11.42 -17.20 23.45
N ILE A 280 -11.36 -16.49 24.58
CA ILE A 280 -12.27 -16.70 25.71
C ILE A 280 -13.73 -16.44 25.29
N ALA A 281 -14.01 -15.32 24.64
CA ALA A 281 -15.35 -14.97 24.17
C ALA A 281 -15.92 -16.03 23.20
N LYS A 282 -15.08 -16.59 22.33
CA LYS A 282 -15.48 -17.67 21.42
C LYS A 282 -15.90 -18.94 22.17
N VAL A 283 -15.24 -19.27 23.29
CA VAL A 283 -15.65 -20.40 24.16
C VAL A 283 -17.05 -20.14 24.75
N PHE A 284 -17.39 -18.90 25.06
CA PHE A 284 -18.71 -18.48 25.52
C PHE A 284 -19.71 -18.17 24.37
N GLY A 285 -19.43 -18.61 23.14
CA GLY A 285 -20.33 -18.46 21.99
C GLY A 285 -20.33 -17.08 21.31
N GLN A 286 -19.48 -16.14 21.74
CA GLN A 286 -19.35 -14.81 21.14
C GLN A 286 -18.19 -14.77 20.13
N ALA A 287 -18.44 -15.24 18.91
CA ALA A 287 -17.46 -15.19 17.83
C ALA A 287 -17.16 -13.75 17.35
N GLY A 288 -15.94 -13.51 16.86
CA GLY A 288 -15.55 -12.25 16.22
C GLY A 288 -15.14 -11.11 17.17
N MET A 289 -15.06 -11.36 18.47
CA MET A 289 -14.63 -10.35 19.45
C MET A 289 -13.19 -9.87 19.23
N PHE A 290 -12.30 -10.74 18.75
CA PHE A 290 -10.94 -10.36 18.35
C PHE A 290 -10.95 -9.15 17.41
N TYR A 291 -11.72 -9.20 16.32
CA TYR A 291 -11.78 -8.12 15.33
C TYR A 291 -12.39 -6.82 15.86
N ARG A 292 -13.22 -6.89 16.92
CA ARG A 292 -13.76 -5.67 17.55
C ARG A 292 -12.71 -4.99 18.43
N LEU A 293 -11.85 -5.77 19.08
CA LEU A 293 -10.83 -5.27 20.01
C LEU A 293 -9.52 -4.91 19.31
N ALA A 294 -9.15 -5.67 18.28
CA ALA A 294 -7.89 -5.54 17.56
C ALA A 294 -7.83 -4.27 16.69
N GLY A 295 -8.97 -3.67 16.33
CA GLY A 295 -9.03 -2.46 15.50
C GLY A 295 -9.78 -2.68 14.19
N GLU A 296 -10.24 -1.60 13.56
CA GLU A 296 -11.03 -1.67 12.32
C GLU A 296 -10.25 -2.31 11.17
N GLN A 297 -8.95 -2.02 11.08
CA GLN A 297 -8.04 -2.56 10.07
C GLN A 297 -7.90 -4.09 10.15
N ALA A 298 -8.16 -4.72 11.29
CA ALA A 298 -8.08 -6.18 11.42
C ALA A 298 -9.04 -6.93 10.47
N ARG A 299 -10.09 -6.25 9.97
CA ARG A 299 -11.03 -6.81 8.99
C ARG A 299 -10.77 -6.38 7.54
N LEU A 300 -9.87 -5.42 7.35
CA LEU A 300 -9.62 -4.79 6.05
C LEU A 300 -8.23 -5.12 5.50
N ILE A 301 -7.33 -5.66 6.33
CA ILE A 301 -6.04 -6.16 5.84
C ILE A 301 -6.32 -7.32 4.90
N ASP A 302 -5.87 -7.15 3.66
CA ASP A 302 -5.79 -8.19 2.67
C ASP A 302 -4.33 -8.61 2.51
N ASP A 303 -4.07 -9.91 2.61
CA ASP A 303 -2.71 -10.43 2.54
C ASP A 303 -2.32 -10.63 1.07
N VAL A 304 -1.11 -11.14 0.82
CA VAL A 304 -0.68 -11.56 -0.52
C VAL A 304 -1.75 -12.44 -1.17
N THR A 305 -1.94 -12.29 -2.49
CA THR A 305 -2.97 -12.88 -3.36
C THR A 305 -4.26 -12.07 -3.49
N GLY A 306 -4.80 -11.97 -4.72
CA GLY A 306 -6.14 -11.42 -4.99
C GLY A 306 -6.20 -10.02 -5.62
N THR A 307 -5.05 -9.37 -5.87
CA THR A 307 -4.97 -8.08 -6.58
C THR A 307 -4.22 -8.23 -7.92
N LEU A 308 -4.29 -7.22 -8.80
CA LEU A 308 -3.49 -7.15 -10.03
C LEU A 308 -1.99 -7.03 -9.75
N PRO A 309 -1.12 -7.63 -10.59
CA PRO A 309 0.32 -7.40 -10.51
C PRO A 309 0.71 -5.91 -10.58
N PRO A 310 1.68 -5.47 -9.76
CA PRO A 310 2.49 -6.29 -8.85
C PRO A 310 1.88 -6.44 -7.45
N TYR A 311 0.71 -5.85 -7.19
CA TYR A 311 0.07 -5.80 -5.87
C TYR A 311 -0.44 -7.17 -5.41
N ASP A 312 -0.52 -8.16 -6.29
CA ASP A 312 -0.70 -9.57 -5.92
C ASP A 312 0.37 -10.07 -4.94
N GLN A 313 1.55 -9.42 -4.93
CA GLN A 313 2.67 -9.69 -4.03
C GLN A 313 2.71 -8.78 -2.80
N PHE A 314 1.71 -7.93 -2.58
CA PHE A 314 1.67 -6.97 -1.49
C PHE A 314 0.53 -7.29 -0.52
N ILE A 315 0.74 -6.91 0.74
CA ILE A 315 -0.33 -6.79 1.72
C ILE A 315 -0.98 -5.43 1.50
N VAL A 316 -2.29 -5.38 1.33
CA VAL A 316 -3.05 -4.14 1.15
C VAL A 316 -3.85 -3.86 2.41
N LEU A 317 -3.72 -2.65 2.97
CA LEU A 317 -4.54 -2.23 4.11
C LEU A 317 -5.87 -1.68 3.62
N GLY A 318 -6.87 -1.61 4.50
CA GLY A 318 -8.09 -0.85 4.18
C GLY A 318 -7.81 0.65 4.06
N PRO A 319 -8.56 1.41 3.24
CA PRO A 319 -8.43 2.86 3.08
C PRO A 319 -8.42 3.62 4.40
N ASP A 320 -7.59 4.66 4.47
CA ASP A 320 -7.63 5.62 5.56
C ASP A 320 -8.72 6.66 5.29
N GLN A 321 -9.53 6.95 6.32
CA GLN A 321 -10.54 8.01 6.30
C GLN A 321 -11.41 8.04 5.03
N PRO A 322 -12.06 6.92 4.63
CA PRO A 322 -12.79 6.83 3.37
C PRO A 322 -13.91 7.89 3.23
N GLN A 323 -14.51 8.33 4.34
CA GLN A 323 -15.49 9.42 4.31
C GLN A 323 -14.89 10.75 3.84
N LYS A 324 -13.64 11.06 4.20
CA LYS A 324 -12.97 12.27 3.71
C LYS A 324 -12.71 12.19 2.21
N VAL A 325 -12.34 11.01 1.71
CA VAL A 325 -12.11 10.78 0.28
C VAL A 325 -13.39 11.02 -0.52
N VAL A 326 -14.53 10.43 -0.14
CA VAL A 326 -15.79 10.65 -0.87
C VAL A 326 -16.27 12.11 -0.81
N ASN A 327 -16.08 12.78 0.34
CA ASN A 327 -16.41 14.20 0.47
C ASN A 327 -15.51 15.07 -0.42
N GLN A 328 -14.23 14.72 -0.53
CA GLN A 328 -13.29 15.41 -1.40
C GLN A 328 -13.66 15.23 -2.87
N ILE A 329 -13.98 14.01 -3.31
CA ILE A 329 -14.47 13.75 -4.67
C ILE A 329 -15.70 14.62 -4.97
N GLN A 330 -16.68 14.66 -4.07
CA GLN A 330 -17.87 15.49 -4.26
C GLN A 330 -17.53 16.98 -4.36
N ALA A 331 -16.71 17.50 -3.45
CA ALA A 331 -16.34 18.92 -3.45
C ALA A 331 -15.57 19.33 -4.72
N GLU A 332 -14.73 18.43 -5.24
CA GLU A 332 -13.81 18.71 -6.34
C GLU A 332 -14.36 18.40 -7.73
N THR A 333 -15.37 17.53 -7.82
CA THR A 333 -15.92 17.04 -9.11
C THR A 333 -17.42 17.28 -9.25
N GLY A 334 -18.12 17.57 -8.15
CA GLY A 334 -19.58 17.72 -8.11
C GLY A 334 -20.37 16.41 -8.12
N LEU A 335 -19.72 15.26 -8.32
CA LEU A 335 -20.37 13.95 -8.32
C LEU A 335 -20.51 13.39 -6.91
N ALA A 336 -21.65 12.76 -6.63
CA ALA A 336 -21.77 11.91 -5.46
C ALA A 336 -20.85 10.69 -5.61
N ALA A 337 -20.19 10.29 -4.52
CA ALA A 337 -19.22 9.22 -4.52
C ALA A 337 -19.45 8.19 -3.41
N ALA A 338 -19.02 6.94 -3.64
CA ALA A 338 -18.94 5.90 -2.63
C ALA A 338 -17.66 5.05 -2.77
N ILE A 339 -17.14 4.58 -1.64
CA ILE A 339 -16.07 3.57 -1.60
C ILE A 339 -16.68 2.25 -1.16
N VAL A 340 -16.44 1.21 -1.96
CA VAL A 340 -17.14 -0.07 -1.84
C VAL A 340 -16.17 -1.24 -1.90
N ASP A 341 -16.46 -2.27 -1.13
CA ASP A 341 -15.85 -3.60 -1.23
C ASP A 341 -16.93 -4.55 -1.76
N VAL A 342 -16.73 -5.03 -2.98
CA VAL A 342 -17.69 -5.88 -3.70
C VAL A 342 -17.01 -7.17 -4.08
N ASN A 343 -17.66 -8.30 -3.81
CA ASN A 343 -17.16 -9.62 -4.20
C ASN A 343 -18.21 -10.42 -4.97
N ASP A 344 -17.76 -11.49 -5.64
CA ASP A 344 -18.62 -12.35 -6.48
C ASP A 344 -19.67 -13.15 -5.69
N LEU A 345 -19.55 -13.19 -4.35
CA LEU A 345 -20.56 -13.76 -3.46
C LEU A 345 -21.76 -12.83 -3.25
N LYS A 346 -21.93 -11.83 -4.11
CA LYS A 346 -23.01 -10.83 -4.10
C LYS A 346 -23.06 -10.02 -2.80
N ARG A 347 -21.93 -9.91 -2.09
CA ARG A 347 -21.81 -9.06 -0.91
C ARG A 347 -21.19 -7.74 -1.34
N VAL A 348 -21.91 -6.67 -1.07
CA VAL A 348 -21.47 -5.30 -1.24
C VAL A 348 -21.34 -4.71 0.16
N LYS A 349 -20.18 -4.18 0.48
CA LYS A 349 -19.92 -3.48 1.72
C LYS A 349 -19.53 -2.06 1.38
N VAL A 350 -20.35 -1.10 1.82
CA VAL A 350 -20.07 0.32 1.63
C VAL A 350 -19.23 0.81 2.80
N LEU A 351 -18.01 1.27 2.53
CA LEU A 351 -17.12 1.83 3.56
C LEU A 351 -17.40 3.31 3.82
N ALA A 352 -17.76 4.04 2.77
CA ALA A 352 -18.16 5.43 2.84
C ALA A 352 -19.04 5.79 1.65
N ALA A 353 -19.93 6.75 1.85
CA ALA A 353 -20.74 7.32 0.79
C ALA A 353 -20.99 8.80 1.06
N THR A 354 -21.19 9.55 0.00
CA THR A 354 -21.61 10.95 0.07
C THR A 354 -22.94 11.07 0.82
N GLN A 355 -23.09 12.15 1.61
CA GLN A 355 -24.32 12.36 2.38
C GLN A 355 -25.54 12.41 1.44
N GLY A 356 -26.57 11.64 1.79
CA GLY A 356 -27.81 11.52 1.02
C GLY A 356 -27.82 10.39 -0.01
N VAL A 357 -26.69 9.72 -0.26
CA VAL A 357 -26.65 8.51 -1.10
C VAL A 357 -27.28 7.34 -0.34
N SER A 358 -28.22 6.65 -0.97
CA SER A 358 -28.89 5.48 -0.40
C SER A 358 -27.98 4.25 -0.44
N LEU A 359 -27.61 3.71 0.73
CA LEU A 359 -26.80 2.48 0.80
C LEU A 359 -27.51 1.26 0.21
N PRO A 360 -28.80 1.00 0.49
CA PRO A 360 -29.52 -0.11 -0.14
C PRO A 360 -29.54 -0.02 -1.67
N PHE A 361 -29.61 1.19 -2.22
CA PHE A 361 -29.53 1.42 -3.66
C PHE A 361 -28.15 1.01 -4.22
N LEU A 362 -27.05 1.42 -3.56
CA LEU A 362 -25.70 1.03 -3.97
C LEU A 362 -25.51 -0.49 -3.93
N GLU A 363 -26.00 -1.14 -2.87
CA GLU A 363 -25.93 -2.59 -2.71
C GLU A 363 -26.70 -3.32 -3.82
N GLU A 364 -27.85 -2.79 -4.25
CA GLU A 364 -28.62 -3.35 -5.36
C GLU A 364 -27.94 -3.12 -6.72
N ALA A 365 -27.44 -1.91 -6.97
CA ALA A 365 -26.78 -1.54 -8.22
C ALA A 365 -25.47 -2.31 -8.45
N LEU A 366 -24.73 -2.61 -7.39
CA LEU A 366 -23.42 -3.27 -7.44
C LEU A 366 -23.46 -4.78 -7.19
N ARG A 367 -24.64 -5.36 -6.90
CA ARG A 367 -24.79 -6.77 -6.50
C ARG A 367 -24.18 -7.77 -7.50
N SER A 368 -24.18 -7.43 -8.79
CA SER A 368 -23.62 -8.25 -9.87
C SER A 368 -22.11 -8.14 -10.03
N ASN A 369 -21.44 -7.34 -9.18
CA ASN A 369 -20.04 -6.97 -9.30
C ASN A 369 -19.67 -6.45 -10.70
N PRO A 370 -20.21 -5.28 -11.11
CA PRO A 370 -19.98 -4.77 -12.46
C PRO A 370 -18.50 -4.44 -12.76
N ALA A 371 -17.70 -4.18 -11.71
CA ALA A 371 -16.27 -3.90 -11.80
C ALA A 371 -15.42 -5.12 -12.17
N GLY A 372 -15.89 -6.34 -11.90
CA GLY A 372 -15.06 -7.56 -11.94
C GLY A 372 -14.08 -7.63 -10.77
N ASN A 373 -13.33 -8.73 -10.68
CA ASN A 373 -12.36 -8.99 -9.60
C ASN A 373 -10.95 -9.34 -10.10
N ALA A 374 -10.72 -9.34 -11.42
CA ALA A 374 -9.48 -9.82 -12.02
C ALA A 374 -8.92 -8.78 -13.01
N ASP A 375 -8.56 -9.21 -14.21
CA ASP A 375 -7.82 -8.43 -15.20
C ASP A 375 -8.66 -7.39 -15.97
N GLU A 376 -9.90 -7.14 -15.55
CA GLU A 376 -10.81 -6.19 -16.20
C GLU A 376 -10.31 -4.74 -16.12
N GLN A 377 -9.48 -4.41 -15.12
CA GLN A 377 -8.91 -3.07 -14.92
C GLN A 377 -9.97 -1.96 -14.85
N THR A 378 -11.14 -2.26 -14.29
CA THR A 378 -12.27 -1.33 -14.10
C THR A 378 -12.55 -1.07 -12.62
N PRO A 379 -11.60 -0.49 -11.85
CA PRO A 379 -11.75 -0.25 -10.41
C PRO A 379 -12.80 0.81 -10.07
N VAL A 380 -13.33 1.51 -11.07
CA VAL A 380 -14.31 2.58 -10.96
C VAL A 380 -15.59 2.18 -11.70
N VAL A 381 -16.74 2.40 -11.08
CA VAL A 381 -18.06 2.17 -11.70
C VAL A 381 -18.89 3.43 -11.55
N LEU A 382 -19.42 3.94 -12.66
CA LEU A 382 -20.39 5.02 -12.66
C LEU A 382 -21.80 4.45 -12.66
N ILE A 383 -22.63 4.89 -11.72
CA ILE A 383 -24.02 4.44 -11.56
C ILE A 383 -24.93 5.59 -11.98
N ARG A 384 -25.88 5.29 -12.87
CA ARG A 384 -26.97 6.18 -13.27
C ARG A 384 -28.28 5.64 -12.73
N PRO A 385 -28.88 6.29 -11.72
CA PRO A 385 -30.22 5.95 -11.24
C PRO A 385 -31.26 6.06 -12.37
N SER A 386 -32.28 5.20 -12.33
CA SER A 386 -33.42 5.22 -13.24
C SER A 386 -34.37 6.38 -13.00
#